data_AF-A0A965GFL8-F1
#
_entry.id   AF-A0A965GFL8-F1
#
_cell.length_a   1.000
_cell.length_b   1.000
_cell.length_c   1.000
_cell.angle_alpha   90.00
_cell.angle_beta   90.00
_cell.angle_gamma   90.00
#
_symmetry.space_group_name_H-M   'P 1'
#
loop_
_entity.id
_entity.type
_entity.pdbx_description
1 polymer ?
#
loop_
_entity_poly.entity_id
_entity_poly.type
_entity_poly.pdbx_seq_one_letter_code
_entity_poly.pdbx_strand_id
1 'polypeptide(L)'
;MKNQNVRQPDLITNQSNEPNVFAIPLNIVTLLASVVFIALLISGVPPKIATVALLIAVLQILAGGSFLSMFVYRSHLTWKEFCGVGLAIGSLLTFGFDQIFRNTAISSFAWTLPILFFPLSIWKSRLKIDVTIARSDLITTDLLAILATVLLILSPEWFWPLPLALLVISIVIWREIPKWRKPSAIVATCLIPISVFSILIRPIGWWIEDTDVALYEAISRTLGHWGFRDNINGAGTSTNYHWFAYAWSGLIDRISGSPEWVSNTRTIPLLITFGTVLIIWAILEQLSHSRLIVIFSLFAIGGFDTVQTWGRGFKLGIIASPSQMYGLFLLLAFLFVFILDTNNLLKKPLPLFFLLAFGVIGSKVAHGAVLAGAVGFFWLANFVKDKKFNWHHTWLTTATI
;
A
#
# COMPACT_ATOMS: atom_id res chain seq x y z
N MET A 1 34.41 16.32 31.83
CA MET A 1 33.71 17.44 32.49
C MET A 1 33.10 18.37 31.44
N LYS A 2 31.80 18.20 31.17
CA LYS A 2 30.75 19.22 30.91
C LYS A 2 29.52 18.46 30.42
N ASN A 3 28.67 18.07 31.37
CA ASN A 3 27.31 17.59 31.10
C ASN A 3 26.49 18.77 30.61
N GLN A 4 25.96 18.68 29.39
CA GLN A 4 24.88 19.56 28.93
C GLN A 4 23.54 18.91 29.23
N ASN A 5 22.73 19.65 29.99
CA ASN A 5 21.39 19.32 30.42
C ASN A 5 20.47 19.00 29.23
N VAL A 6 19.98 17.76 29.19
CA VAL A 6 18.84 17.36 28.36
C VAL A 6 17.57 17.84 29.06
N ARG A 7 16.82 18.75 28.44
CA ARG A 7 15.47 19.12 28.84
C ARG A 7 14.58 17.87 28.86
N GLN A 8 14.10 17.49 30.04
CA GLN A 8 12.91 16.64 30.16
C GLN A 8 11.67 17.51 29.91
N PRO A 9 10.71 17.08 29.08
CA PRO A 9 9.41 17.72 29.03
C PRO A 9 8.53 17.17 30.16
N ASP A 10 8.13 18.07 31.06
CA ASP A 10 7.07 17.84 32.03
C ASP A 10 5.75 17.54 31.30
N LEU A 11 5.25 16.32 31.44
CA LEU A 11 3.88 15.95 31.08
C LEU A 11 3.28 15.11 32.21
N ILE A 12 2.87 15.80 33.27
CA ILE A 12 1.82 15.31 34.16
C ILE A 12 0.50 15.83 33.58
N THR A 13 -0.11 15.04 32.70
CA THR A 13 -1.53 15.20 32.35
C THR A 13 -2.33 14.15 33.11
N ASN A 14 -3.16 14.62 34.04
CA ASN A 14 -4.15 13.84 34.76
C ASN A 14 -4.96 12.96 33.79
N GLN A 15 -4.78 11.64 33.88
CA GLN A 15 -5.60 10.68 33.16
C GLN A 15 -6.92 10.49 33.91
N SER A 16 -8.02 10.99 33.35
CA SER A 16 -9.35 10.50 33.69
C SER A 16 -9.49 9.05 33.21
N ASN A 17 -9.99 8.19 34.09
CA ASN A 17 -10.20 6.75 33.88
C ASN A 17 -11.44 6.45 33.02
N GLU A 18 -11.60 7.10 31.87
CA GLU A 18 -12.66 6.73 30.92
C GLU A 18 -12.12 5.82 29.80
N PRO A 19 -12.85 4.74 29.44
CA PRO A 19 -12.47 3.86 28.35
C PRO A 19 -12.69 4.59 27.02
N ASN A 20 -11.66 5.25 26.51
CA ASN A 20 -11.73 5.91 25.21
C ASN A 20 -11.79 4.88 24.08
N VAL A 21 -12.99 4.77 23.52
CA VAL A 21 -13.37 3.97 22.35
C VAL A 21 -12.66 4.49 21.10
N PHE A 22 -12.39 3.58 20.15
CA PHE A 22 -11.92 3.77 18.78
C PHE A 22 -12.24 5.16 18.18
N ALA A 23 -11.38 6.15 18.41
CA ALA A 23 -11.58 7.51 17.91
C ALA A 23 -10.60 7.76 16.76
N ILE A 24 -10.89 7.18 15.60
CA ILE A 24 -10.45 7.84 14.36
C ILE A 24 -11.39 9.04 14.22
N PRO A 25 -10.92 10.29 14.13
CA PRO A 25 -11.79 11.39 13.75
C PRO A 25 -12.40 11.00 12.41
N LEU A 26 -13.71 10.71 12.45
CA LEU A 26 -14.52 10.22 11.33
C LEU A 26 -14.18 10.93 10.02
N ASN A 27 -13.90 12.24 10.15
CA ASN A 27 -13.50 13.17 9.11
C ASN A 27 -12.32 12.72 8.23
N ILE A 28 -11.25 12.10 8.76
CA ILE A 28 -10.08 11.73 7.92
C ILE A 28 -10.39 10.50 7.07
N VAL A 29 -11.00 9.48 7.66
CA VAL A 29 -11.37 8.27 6.92
C VAL A 29 -12.41 8.61 5.87
N THR A 30 -13.39 9.46 6.19
CA THR A 30 -14.38 9.93 5.21
C THR A 30 -13.73 10.75 4.10
N LEU A 31 -12.74 11.60 4.42
CA LEU A 31 -12.06 12.43 3.43
C LEU A 31 -11.16 11.59 2.51
N LEU A 32 -10.38 10.66 3.07
CA LEU A 32 -9.60 9.70 2.29
C LEU A 32 -10.52 8.84 1.40
N ALA A 33 -11.60 8.31 1.96
CA ALA A 33 -12.58 7.54 1.21
C ALA A 33 -13.22 8.35 0.08
N SER A 34 -13.49 9.64 0.31
CA SER A 34 -14.02 10.55 -0.71
C SER A 34 -13.00 10.78 -1.83
N VAL A 35 -11.72 10.98 -1.50
CA VAL A 35 -10.64 11.12 -2.49
C VAL A 35 -10.51 9.85 -3.35
N VAL A 36 -10.49 8.68 -2.71
CA VAL A 36 -10.43 7.38 -3.42
C VAL A 36 -11.67 7.18 -4.29
N PHE A 37 -12.87 7.50 -3.79
CA PHE A 37 -14.12 7.39 -4.53
C PHE A 37 -14.10 8.26 -5.79
N ILE A 38 -13.72 9.54 -5.66
CA ILE A 38 -13.61 10.46 -6.79
C ILE A 38 -12.58 9.94 -7.79
N ALA A 39 -11.43 9.44 -7.34
CA ALA A 39 -10.41 8.87 -8.21
C ALA A 39 -10.92 7.65 -8.99
N LEU A 40 -11.72 6.77 -8.36
CA LEU A 40 -12.38 5.64 -9.04
C LEU A 40 -13.37 6.12 -10.12
N LEU A 41 -14.19 7.13 -9.81
CA LEU A 41 -15.15 7.68 -10.77
C LEU A 41 -14.44 8.34 -11.97
N ILE A 42 -13.42 9.15 -11.72
CA ILE A 42 -12.60 9.76 -12.78
C ILE A 42 -11.93 8.67 -13.62
N SER A 43 -11.52 7.56 -13.02
CA SER A 43 -10.96 6.40 -13.73
C SER A 43 -12.00 5.62 -14.55
N GLY A 44 -13.27 6.03 -14.56
CA GLY A 44 -14.33 5.37 -15.33
C GLY A 44 -14.84 4.08 -14.68
N VAL A 45 -14.68 3.92 -13.36
CA VAL A 45 -15.33 2.84 -12.61
C VAL A 45 -16.81 3.22 -12.41
N PRO A 46 -17.77 2.34 -12.74
CA PRO A 46 -19.18 2.65 -12.54
C PRO A 46 -19.50 2.98 -11.08
N PRO A 47 -20.38 3.96 -10.78
CA PRO A 47 -20.61 4.42 -9.40
C PRO A 47 -20.94 3.31 -8.41
N LYS A 48 -21.81 2.36 -8.81
CA LYS A 48 -22.15 1.18 -7.99
C LYS A 48 -20.91 0.37 -7.61
N ILE A 49 -20.06 0.08 -8.60
CA ILE A 49 -18.83 -0.71 -8.41
C ILE A 49 -17.84 0.06 -7.54
N ALA A 50 -17.67 1.36 -7.79
CA ALA A 50 -16.80 2.21 -6.99
C ALA A 50 -17.24 2.25 -5.51
N THR A 51 -18.54 2.35 -5.24
CA THR A 51 -19.08 2.32 -3.87
C THR A 51 -18.81 0.99 -3.17
N VAL A 52 -19.09 -0.13 -3.84
CA VAL A 52 -18.89 -1.47 -3.24
C VAL A 52 -17.40 -1.75 -3.03
N ALA A 53 -16.55 -1.44 -4.02
CA ALA A 53 -15.11 -1.63 -3.91
C ALA A 53 -14.50 -0.77 -2.79
N LEU A 54 -14.93 0.48 -2.66
CA LEU A 54 -14.52 1.36 -1.57
C LEU A 54 -14.96 0.82 -0.21
N LEU A 55 -16.20 0.33 -0.09
CA LEU A 55 -16.68 -0.27 1.14
C LEU A 55 -15.84 -1.49 1.53
N ILE A 56 -15.54 -2.37 0.57
CA ILE A 56 -14.67 -3.54 0.81
C ILE A 56 -13.27 -3.07 1.24
N ALA A 57 -12.68 -2.09 0.57
CA ALA A 57 -11.37 -1.56 0.92
C ALA A 57 -11.34 -0.96 2.33
N VAL A 58 -12.38 -0.21 2.73
CA VAL A 58 -12.51 0.33 4.10
C VAL A 58 -12.61 -0.82 5.12
N LEU A 59 -13.41 -1.84 4.85
CA LEU A 59 -13.52 -2.99 5.74
C LEU A 59 -12.21 -3.80 5.83
N GLN A 60 -11.48 -3.93 4.72
CA GLN A 60 -10.15 -4.54 4.68
C GLN A 60 -9.16 -3.72 5.50
N ILE A 61 -9.13 -2.40 5.36
CA ILE A 61 -8.32 -1.49 6.19
C ILE A 61 -8.63 -1.70 7.66
N LEU A 62 -9.91 -1.75 8.04
CA LEU A 62 -10.30 -1.98 9.44
C LEU A 62 -9.83 -3.35 9.93
N ALA A 63 -10.00 -4.40 9.14
CA ALA A 63 -9.59 -5.75 9.50
C ALA A 63 -8.06 -5.88 9.65
N GLY A 64 -7.30 -5.43 8.65
CA GLY A 64 -5.85 -5.54 8.64
C GLY A 64 -5.15 -4.54 9.56
N GLY A 65 -5.65 -3.31 9.67
CA GLY A 65 -5.16 -2.31 10.61
C GLY A 65 -5.40 -2.75 12.06
N SER A 66 -6.55 -3.39 12.30
CA SER A 66 -6.78 -4.09 13.56
C SER A 66 -5.74 -5.21 13.72
N PHE A 67 -5.63 -6.15 12.79
CA PHE A 67 -4.65 -7.24 12.90
C PHE A 67 -3.23 -6.74 13.25
N LEU A 68 -2.73 -5.73 12.55
CA LEU A 68 -1.44 -5.07 12.84
C LEU A 68 -1.36 -4.57 14.29
N SER A 69 -2.40 -3.90 14.76
CA SER A 69 -2.48 -3.31 16.10
C SER A 69 -2.34 -4.35 17.23
N MET A 70 -2.68 -5.62 16.99
CA MET A 70 -2.48 -6.69 17.96
C MET A 70 -0.99 -6.92 18.29
N PHE A 71 -0.12 -6.60 17.33
CA PHE A 71 1.32 -6.89 17.41
C PHE A 71 2.16 -5.65 17.70
N VAL A 72 1.59 -4.44 17.76
CA VAL A 72 2.38 -3.22 17.99
C VAL A 72 2.49 -2.91 19.49
N TYR A 73 3.69 -2.55 19.97
CA TYR A 73 3.93 -2.09 21.35
C TYR A 73 3.41 -0.66 21.58
N ARG A 74 3.40 0.17 20.54
CA ARG A 74 2.93 1.56 20.61
C ARG A 74 1.44 1.61 20.96
N SER A 75 1.08 2.57 21.80
CA SER A 75 -0.32 2.95 22.03
C SER A 75 -0.93 3.67 20.82
N HIS A 76 -0.12 4.02 19.81
CA HIS A 76 -0.48 4.83 18.68
C HIS A 76 0.08 4.32 17.35
N LEU A 77 -0.80 4.23 16.37
CA LEU A 77 -0.48 4.14 14.94
C LEU A 77 -0.93 5.43 14.26
N THR A 78 -0.19 5.92 13.28
CA THR A 78 -0.66 7.02 12.44
C THR A 78 -1.75 6.53 11.50
N TRP A 79 -2.59 7.43 10.99
CA TRP A 79 -3.64 7.04 10.03
C TRP A 79 -3.06 6.49 8.72
N LYS A 80 -1.85 6.94 8.31
CA LYS A 80 -1.15 6.43 7.12
C LYS A 80 -0.70 4.98 7.34
N GLU A 81 -0.13 4.68 8.51
CA GLU A 81 0.26 3.32 8.92
C GLU A 81 -0.97 2.40 8.95
N PHE A 82 -2.03 2.83 9.63
CA PHE A 82 -3.26 2.05 9.79
C PHE A 82 -3.94 1.78 8.44
N CYS A 83 -4.07 2.80 7.57
CA CYS A 83 -4.73 2.65 6.28
C CYS A 83 -3.86 1.91 5.26
N GLY A 84 -2.58 2.26 5.12
CA GLY A 84 -1.69 1.66 4.13
C GLY A 84 -1.41 0.19 4.42
N VAL A 85 -0.83 -0.10 5.59
CA VAL A 85 -0.47 -1.47 6.00
C VAL A 85 -1.73 -2.29 6.30
N GLY A 86 -2.76 -1.64 6.85
CA GLY A 86 -4.04 -2.28 7.09
C GLY A 86 -4.72 -2.73 5.80
N LEU A 87 -4.67 -1.95 4.73
CA LEU A 87 -5.18 -2.39 3.42
C LEU A 87 -4.39 -3.62 2.93
N ALA A 88 -3.05 -3.62 3.03
CA ALA A 88 -2.20 -4.72 2.59
C ALA A 88 -2.50 -6.04 3.31
N ILE A 89 -2.57 -6.00 4.63
CA ILE A 89 -2.87 -7.16 5.47
C ILE A 89 -4.34 -7.57 5.28
N GLY A 90 -5.25 -6.60 5.24
CA GLY A 90 -6.68 -6.81 5.11
C GLY A 90 -7.07 -7.47 3.80
N SER A 91 -6.49 -7.02 2.68
CA SER A 91 -6.70 -7.66 1.37
C SER A 91 -6.22 -9.11 1.40
N LEU A 92 -4.99 -9.37 1.88
CA LEU A 92 -4.45 -10.74 2.04
C LEU A 92 -5.36 -11.65 2.86
N LEU A 93 -5.82 -11.19 4.02
CA LEU A 93 -6.67 -11.98 4.91
C LEU A 93 -8.03 -12.25 4.25
N THR A 94 -8.68 -11.22 3.70
CA THR A 94 -10.03 -11.35 3.15
C THR A 94 -10.08 -12.26 1.93
N PHE A 95 -9.23 -12.05 0.91
CA PHE A 95 -9.21 -13.00 -0.21
C PHE A 95 -8.60 -14.35 0.20
N GLY A 96 -7.69 -14.40 1.17
CA GLY A 96 -7.14 -15.67 1.67
C GLY A 96 -8.22 -16.58 2.23
N PHE A 97 -9.07 -16.06 3.12
CA PHE A 97 -10.24 -16.79 3.62
C PHE A 97 -11.22 -17.12 2.50
N ASP A 98 -11.47 -16.19 1.60
CA ASP A 98 -12.32 -16.39 0.44
C ASP A 98 -11.87 -17.58 -0.43
N GLN A 99 -10.57 -17.71 -0.65
CA GLN A 99 -9.98 -18.77 -1.47
C GLN A 99 -9.89 -20.11 -0.74
N ILE A 100 -9.56 -20.12 0.55
CA ILE A 100 -9.53 -21.35 1.38
C ILE A 100 -10.92 -22.00 1.43
N PHE A 101 -11.97 -21.18 1.61
CA PHE A 101 -13.33 -21.65 1.79
C PHE A 101 -14.17 -21.64 0.51
N ARG A 102 -13.57 -21.37 -0.67
CA ARG A 102 -14.30 -21.23 -1.94
C ARG A 102 -15.20 -22.43 -2.27
N ASN A 103 -14.72 -23.65 -2.01
CA ASN A 103 -15.42 -24.89 -2.32
C ASN A 103 -16.16 -25.46 -1.10
N THR A 104 -16.64 -24.59 -0.20
CA THR A 104 -17.36 -24.97 1.01
C THR A 104 -18.71 -24.27 1.09
N ALA A 105 -19.57 -24.70 2.03
CA ALA A 105 -20.90 -24.11 2.22
C ALA A 105 -20.90 -22.63 2.62
N ILE A 106 -19.78 -22.11 3.11
CA ILE A 106 -19.65 -20.72 3.56
C ILE A 106 -18.97 -19.79 2.53
N SER A 107 -18.76 -20.28 1.31
CA SER A 107 -18.00 -19.58 0.26
C SER A 107 -18.54 -18.20 -0.12
N SER A 108 -19.83 -17.96 0.08
CA SER A 108 -20.49 -16.68 -0.21
C SER A 108 -20.08 -15.55 0.74
N PHE A 109 -19.74 -15.87 1.99
CA PHE A 109 -19.42 -14.89 3.03
C PHE A 109 -18.09 -15.11 3.74
N ALA A 110 -17.32 -16.16 3.40
CA ALA A 110 -16.04 -16.47 4.05
C ALA A 110 -15.04 -15.28 4.07
N TRP A 111 -15.05 -14.47 3.02
CA TRP A 111 -14.23 -13.25 2.92
C TRP A 111 -14.51 -12.22 4.02
N THR A 112 -15.69 -12.27 4.66
CA THR A 112 -16.08 -11.37 5.76
C THR A 112 -15.53 -11.79 7.12
N LEU A 113 -15.03 -13.02 7.26
CA LEU A 113 -14.57 -13.55 8.55
C LEU A 113 -13.46 -12.68 9.18
N PRO A 114 -12.41 -12.24 8.45
CA PRO A 114 -11.41 -11.31 9.00
C PRO A 114 -12.00 -9.98 9.47
N ILE A 115 -13.03 -9.48 8.77
CA ILE A 115 -13.71 -8.21 9.06
C ILE A 115 -14.50 -8.31 10.36
N LEU A 116 -15.03 -9.49 10.69
CA LEU A 116 -15.72 -9.74 11.95
C LEU A 116 -14.71 -9.96 13.08
N PHE A 117 -13.75 -10.88 12.92
CA PHE A 117 -12.93 -11.32 14.05
C PHE A 117 -11.90 -10.28 14.53
N PHE A 118 -11.19 -9.60 13.64
CA PHE A 118 -10.06 -8.77 14.05
C PHE A 118 -10.48 -7.43 14.67
N PRO A 119 -11.44 -6.69 14.12
CA PRO A 119 -11.97 -5.50 14.79
C PRO A 119 -12.58 -5.82 16.16
N LEU A 120 -13.36 -6.91 16.28
CA LEU A 120 -13.93 -7.34 17.57
C LEU A 120 -12.87 -7.68 18.62
N SER A 121 -11.76 -8.31 18.20
CA SER A 121 -10.64 -8.66 19.08
C SER A 121 -9.94 -7.42 19.67
N ILE A 122 -10.06 -6.27 19.02
CA ILE A 122 -9.35 -5.03 19.34
C ILE A 122 -10.27 -3.94 19.88
N TRP A 123 -11.58 -4.09 19.74
CA TRP A 123 -12.57 -3.22 20.39
C TRP A 123 -12.29 -3.10 21.91
N LYS A 124 -11.78 -4.15 22.55
CA LYS A 124 -11.39 -4.10 23.98
C LYS A 124 -10.00 -3.49 24.26
N SER A 125 -9.22 -3.16 23.23
CA SER A 125 -7.86 -2.63 23.38
C SER A 125 -7.85 -1.11 23.59
N ARG A 126 -6.79 -0.58 24.22
CA ARG A 126 -6.57 0.86 24.42
C ARG A 126 -5.91 1.55 23.21
N LEU A 127 -6.01 0.97 22.01
CA LEU A 127 -5.37 1.51 20.82
C LEU A 127 -5.96 2.89 20.50
N LYS A 128 -5.10 3.90 20.42
CA LYS A 128 -5.48 5.25 20.02
C LYS A 128 -4.83 5.53 18.68
N ILE A 129 -5.60 5.70 17.62
CA ILE A 129 -5.01 6.13 16.35
C ILE A 129 -4.62 7.59 16.52
N ASP A 130 -3.32 7.87 16.44
CA ASP A 130 -2.82 9.23 16.59
C ASP A 130 -3.12 9.98 15.31
N VAL A 131 -4.29 10.62 15.34
CA VAL A 131 -4.50 11.81 14.57
C VAL A 131 -4.02 12.93 15.44
N THR A 132 -2.71 13.17 15.41
CA THR A 132 -2.16 14.44 15.88
C THR A 132 -3.07 15.50 15.26
N ILE A 133 -3.56 16.42 16.08
CA ILE A 133 -4.47 17.51 15.69
C ILE A 133 -3.68 18.41 14.73
N ALA A 134 -3.44 17.91 13.53
CA ALA A 134 -2.92 18.63 12.42
C ALA A 134 -4.03 19.60 12.04
N ARG A 135 -3.67 20.88 11.88
CA ARG A 135 -4.58 21.86 11.28
C ARG A 135 -5.22 21.23 10.04
N SER A 136 -6.51 21.43 9.84
CA SER A 136 -7.27 20.92 8.69
C SER A 136 -6.53 21.14 7.36
N ASP A 137 -5.87 22.30 7.24
CA ASP A 137 -5.10 22.68 6.05
C ASP A 137 -3.91 21.74 5.75
N LEU A 138 -3.25 21.21 6.80
CA LEU A 138 -2.15 20.26 6.65
C LEU A 138 -2.66 18.91 6.15
N ILE A 139 -3.79 18.44 6.70
CA ILE A 139 -4.42 17.17 6.28
C ILE A 139 -4.84 17.25 4.81
N THR A 140 -5.45 18.37 4.40
CA THR A 140 -5.84 18.53 2.98
C THR A 140 -4.64 18.51 2.06
N THR A 141 -3.52 19.14 2.45
CA THR A 141 -2.33 19.16 1.61
C THR A 141 -1.61 17.81 1.58
N ASP A 142 -1.63 17.04 2.68
CA ASP A 142 -1.16 15.64 2.70
C ASP A 142 -1.97 14.79 1.72
N LEU A 143 -3.30 14.92 1.72
CA LEU A 143 -4.16 14.18 0.81
C LEU A 143 -3.98 14.59 -0.65
N LEU A 144 -3.75 15.89 -0.93
CA LEU A 144 -3.40 16.35 -2.26
C LEU A 144 -2.06 15.77 -2.71
N ALA A 145 -1.05 15.71 -1.83
CA ALA A 145 0.23 15.10 -2.14
C ALA A 145 0.08 13.59 -2.42
N ILE A 146 -0.70 12.88 -1.60
CA ILE A 146 -1.02 11.46 -1.84
C ILE A 146 -1.72 11.28 -3.18
N LEU A 147 -2.76 12.05 -3.48
CA LEU A 147 -3.48 11.99 -4.74
C LEU A 147 -2.57 12.28 -5.94
N ALA A 148 -1.75 13.32 -5.86
CA ALA A 148 -0.76 13.66 -6.88
C ALA A 148 0.19 12.49 -7.15
N THR A 149 0.75 11.88 -6.11
CA THR A 149 1.65 10.74 -6.24
C THR A 149 0.94 9.52 -6.81
N VAL A 150 -0.31 9.24 -6.39
CA VAL A 150 -1.10 8.15 -6.97
C VAL A 150 -1.28 8.35 -8.48
N LEU A 151 -1.66 9.55 -8.91
CA LEU A 151 -1.85 9.86 -10.33
C LEU A 151 -0.52 9.82 -11.10
N LEU A 152 0.57 10.29 -10.51
CA LEU A 152 1.92 10.18 -11.10
C LEU A 152 2.30 8.72 -11.32
N ILE A 153 2.13 7.87 -10.30
CA ILE A 153 2.47 6.45 -10.37
C ILE A 153 1.68 5.72 -11.46
N LEU A 154 0.42 6.10 -11.67
CA LEU A 154 -0.46 5.48 -12.68
C LEU A 154 -0.22 6.06 -14.09
N SER A 155 0.44 7.21 -14.19
CA SER A 155 0.62 7.93 -15.46
C SER A 155 1.46 7.21 -16.53
N PRO A 156 2.48 6.38 -16.21
CA PRO A 156 3.25 5.69 -17.26
C PRO A 156 2.40 4.72 -18.09
N GLU A 157 1.41 4.08 -17.47
CA GLU A 157 0.56 3.09 -18.14
C GLU A 157 -0.75 3.71 -18.63
N TRP A 158 -1.30 4.70 -17.92
CA TRP A 158 -2.60 5.27 -18.25
C TRP A 158 -2.50 6.54 -19.09
N PHE A 159 -1.36 7.24 -19.04
CA PHE A 159 -1.03 8.52 -19.70
C PHE A 159 -1.92 9.71 -19.30
N TRP A 160 -3.24 9.55 -19.34
CA TRP A 160 -4.24 10.57 -19.01
C TRP A 160 -4.15 11.14 -17.59
N PRO A 161 -3.67 10.43 -16.54
CA PRO A 161 -3.54 11.01 -15.22
C PRO A 161 -2.46 12.09 -15.12
N LEU A 162 -1.48 12.13 -16.04
CA LEU A 162 -0.29 12.97 -15.92
C LEU A 162 -0.62 14.46 -15.77
N PRO A 163 -1.45 15.08 -16.63
CA PRO A 163 -1.75 16.51 -16.49
C PRO A 163 -2.44 16.82 -15.17
N LEU A 164 -3.33 15.93 -14.71
CA LEU A 164 -4.01 16.07 -13.42
C LEU A 164 -3.03 15.91 -12.25
N ALA A 165 -2.07 15.00 -12.34
CA ALA A 165 -1.02 14.83 -11.34
C ALA A 165 -0.20 16.12 -11.21
N LEU A 166 0.26 16.68 -12.34
CA LEU A 166 1.02 17.93 -12.37
C LEU A 166 0.20 19.13 -11.86
N LEU A 167 -1.11 19.15 -12.13
CA LEU A 167 -2.03 20.16 -11.59
C LEU A 167 -2.06 20.11 -10.07
N VAL A 168 -2.27 18.92 -9.50
CA VAL A 168 -2.34 18.73 -8.05
C VAL A 168 -0.98 19.03 -7.40
N ILE A 169 0.15 18.63 -8.00
CA ILE A 169 1.50 18.99 -7.53
C ILE A 169 1.68 20.51 -7.50
N SER A 170 1.24 21.21 -8.55
CA SER A 170 1.32 22.67 -8.60
C SER A 170 0.52 23.31 -7.47
N ILE A 171 -0.65 22.77 -7.13
CA ILE A 171 -1.45 23.23 -5.97
C ILE A 171 -0.72 22.96 -4.65
N VAL A 172 -0.09 21.79 -4.49
CA VAL A 172 0.71 21.47 -3.29
C VAL A 172 1.90 22.43 -3.15
N ILE A 173 2.67 22.66 -4.22
CA ILE A 173 3.80 23.59 -4.21
C ILE A 173 3.33 25.02 -3.89
N TRP A 174 2.21 25.45 -4.45
CA TRP A 174 1.60 26.75 -4.15
C TRP A 174 1.28 26.91 -2.65
N ARG A 175 0.77 25.86 -2.01
CA ARG A 175 0.46 25.87 -0.57
C ARG A 175 1.72 25.84 0.30
N GLU A 176 2.67 24.96 -0.04
CA GLU A 176 3.82 24.62 0.83
C GLU A 176 5.04 25.51 0.64
N ILE A 177 5.27 26.07 -0.56
CA ILE A 177 6.48 26.86 -0.84
C ILE A 177 6.15 28.31 -1.23
N PRO A 178 6.28 29.28 -0.30
CA PRO A 178 5.95 30.68 -0.55
C PRO A 178 6.65 31.29 -1.77
N LYS A 179 7.93 30.94 -1.99
CA LYS A 179 8.74 31.43 -3.12
C LYS A 179 8.14 31.05 -4.49
N TRP A 180 7.48 29.90 -4.59
CA TRP A 180 6.96 29.37 -5.86
C TRP A 180 5.46 29.60 -6.05
N ARG A 181 4.80 30.36 -5.17
CA ARG A 181 3.35 30.60 -5.24
C ARG A 181 2.87 31.10 -6.61
N LYS A 182 3.44 32.22 -7.09
CA LYS A 182 3.05 32.81 -8.38
C LYS A 182 3.28 31.84 -9.56
N PRO A 183 4.49 31.28 -9.77
CA PRO A 183 4.71 30.36 -10.88
C PRO A 183 3.84 29.10 -10.77
N SER A 184 3.67 28.52 -9.59
CA SER A 184 2.80 27.35 -9.40
C SER A 184 1.32 27.64 -9.71
N ALA A 185 0.81 28.84 -9.38
CA ALA A 185 -0.55 29.22 -9.73
C ALA A 185 -0.74 29.37 -11.25
N ILE A 186 0.25 29.92 -11.96
CA ILE A 186 0.24 30.01 -13.43
C ILE A 186 0.21 28.61 -14.05
N VAL A 187 1.12 27.73 -13.61
CA VAL A 187 1.17 26.34 -14.09
C VAL A 187 -0.13 25.61 -13.81
N ALA A 188 -0.68 25.73 -12.60
CA ALA A 188 -1.98 25.14 -12.25
C ALA A 188 -3.09 25.65 -13.17
N THR A 189 -3.15 26.95 -13.44
CA THR A 189 -4.17 27.55 -14.32
C THR A 189 -4.09 26.99 -15.74
N CYS A 190 -2.88 26.84 -16.29
CA CYS A 190 -2.68 26.22 -17.60
C CYS A 190 -3.05 24.73 -17.63
N LEU A 191 -2.80 24.01 -16.53
CA LEU A 191 -3.07 22.57 -16.45
C LEU A 191 -4.55 22.23 -16.22
N ILE A 192 -5.39 23.16 -15.77
CA ILE A 192 -6.84 22.93 -15.61
C ILE A 192 -7.50 22.45 -16.92
N PRO A 193 -7.47 23.22 -18.04
CA PRO A 193 -8.12 22.80 -19.27
C PRO A 193 -7.49 21.52 -19.84
N ILE A 194 -6.17 21.34 -19.69
CA ILE A 194 -5.45 20.14 -20.15
C ILE A 194 -5.91 18.91 -19.36
N SER A 195 -6.05 19.03 -18.04
CA SER A 195 -6.53 17.94 -17.17
C SER A 195 -7.97 17.56 -17.49
N VAL A 196 -8.85 18.57 -17.67
CA VAL A 196 -10.25 18.33 -18.07
C VAL A 196 -10.31 17.63 -19.42
N PHE A 197 -9.59 18.14 -20.42
CA PHE A 197 -9.54 17.51 -21.74
C PHE A 197 -9.02 16.07 -21.66
N SER A 198 -7.91 15.85 -20.94
CA SER A 198 -7.30 14.53 -20.77
C SER A 198 -8.24 13.52 -20.11
N ILE A 199 -9.01 13.93 -19.10
CA ILE A 199 -10.05 13.09 -18.49
C ILE A 199 -11.15 12.77 -19.50
N LEU A 200 -11.62 13.74 -20.29
CA LEU A 200 -12.71 13.55 -21.24
C LEU A 200 -12.32 12.61 -22.39
N ILE A 201 -11.07 12.65 -22.85
CA ILE A 201 -10.58 11.79 -23.95
C ILE A 201 -9.98 10.47 -23.49
N ARG A 202 -9.99 10.18 -22.18
CA ARG A 202 -9.37 8.97 -21.63
C ARG A 202 -9.98 7.70 -22.25
N PRO A 203 -9.20 6.63 -22.46
CA PRO A 203 -9.70 5.40 -23.03
C PRO A 203 -10.67 4.67 -22.08
N ILE A 204 -11.71 4.06 -22.65
CA ILE A 204 -12.76 3.31 -21.92
C ILE A 204 -12.27 1.91 -21.50
N GLY A 205 -11.47 1.28 -22.36
CA GLY A 205 -10.74 0.04 -22.10
C GLY A 205 -9.26 0.35 -22.07
N TRP A 206 -8.54 -0.15 -21.08
CA TRP A 206 -7.17 0.29 -20.85
C TRP A 206 -6.21 -0.61 -21.59
N TRP A 207 -5.49 0.02 -22.52
CA TRP A 207 -4.41 -0.55 -23.28
C TRP A 207 -3.18 -0.59 -22.35
N ILE A 208 -3.18 -1.49 -21.38
CA ILE A 208 -1.88 -2.01 -20.98
C ILE A 208 -1.42 -2.76 -22.23
N GLU A 209 -0.36 -2.30 -22.88
CA GLU A 209 0.22 -2.88 -24.10
C GLU A 209 0.61 -4.37 -23.96
N ASP A 210 0.38 -4.95 -22.78
CA ASP A 210 0.72 -6.31 -22.46
C ASP A 210 -0.37 -7.29 -22.92
N THR A 211 0.03 -8.27 -23.74
CA THR A 211 -0.84 -9.31 -24.29
C THR A 211 -1.52 -10.16 -23.21
N ASP A 212 -1.02 -10.09 -21.97
CA ASP A 212 -1.46 -10.92 -20.86
C ASP A 212 -2.69 -10.39 -20.12
N VAL A 213 -3.18 -9.17 -20.38
CA VAL A 213 -4.34 -8.62 -19.63
C VAL A 213 -5.55 -9.54 -19.73
N ALA A 214 -5.76 -10.15 -20.91
CA ALA A 214 -6.83 -11.13 -21.10
C ALA A 214 -6.66 -12.39 -20.28
N LEU A 215 -5.43 -12.87 -20.15
CA LEU A 215 -5.11 -13.96 -19.24
C LEU A 215 -5.37 -13.56 -17.78
N TYR A 216 -5.03 -12.33 -17.39
CA TYR A 216 -5.23 -11.84 -16.02
C TYR A 216 -6.72 -11.72 -15.65
N GLU A 217 -7.56 -11.23 -16.56
CA GLU A 217 -9.02 -11.22 -16.36
C GLU A 217 -9.56 -12.65 -16.25
N ALA A 218 -9.14 -13.55 -17.15
CA ALA A 218 -9.57 -14.94 -17.13
C ALA A 218 -9.17 -15.67 -15.83
N ILE A 219 -7.96 -15.44 -15.32
CA ILE A 219 -7.50 -15.94 -14.02
C ILE A 219 -8.34 -15.33 -12.89
N SER A 220 -8.58 -14.02 -12.91
CA SER A 220 -9.40 -13.34 -11.89
C SER A 220 -10.81 -13.93 -11.81
N ARG A 221 -11.44 -14.18 -12.96
CA ARG A 221 -12.76 -14.83 -13.05
C ARG A 221 -12.73 -16.25 -12.49
N THR A 222 -11.71 -17.02 -12.85
CA THR A 222 -11.52 -18.40 -12.37
C THR A 222 -11.39 -18.45 -10.84
N LEU A 223 -10.56 -17.58 -10.27
CA LEU A 223 -10.37 -17.49 -8.81
C LEU A 223 -11.63 -16.97 -8.11
N GLY A 224 -12.37 -16.07 -8.76
CA GLY A 224 -13.63 -15.54 -8.28
C GLY A 224 -14.72 -16.62 -8.18
N HIS A 225 -14.81 -17.50 -9.18
CA HIS A 225 -15.87 -18.51 -9.30
C HIS A 225 -15.52 -19.87 -8.67
N TRP A 226 -14.34 -20.40 -8.98
CA TRP A 226 -13.93 -21.78 -8.62
C TRP A 226 -12.78 -21.81 -7.60
N GLY A 227 -12.00 -20.73 -7.55
CA GLY A 227 -10.89 -20.59 -6.61
C GLY A 227 -9.58 -21.20 -7.13
N PHE A 228 -8.55 -21.19 -6.29
CA PHE A 228 -7.18 -21.53 -6.71
C PHE A 228 -6.96 -23.00 -7.11
N ARG A 229 -7.90 -23.90 -6.80
CA ARG A 229 -7.82 -25.33 -7.14
C ARG A 229 -8.16 -25.63 -8.59
N ASP A 230 -8.77 -24.67 -9.28
CA ASP A 230 -9.13 -24.77 -10.67
C ASP A 230 -8.30 -23.79 -11.50
N ASN A 231 -8.12 -24.09 -12.79
CA ASN A 231 -7.26 -23.33 -13.69
C ASN A 231 -7.90 -23.22 -15.07
N ILE A 232 -8.01 -21.99 -15.57
CA ILE A 232 -8.58 -21.71 -16.88
C ILE A 232 -7.77 -22.30 -18.04
N ASN A 233 -6.46 -22.46 -17.85
CA ASN A 233 -5.55 -22.97 -18.88
C ASN A 233 -5.45 -24.50 -18.90
N GLY A 234 -6.09 -25.19 -17.96
CA GLY A 234 -5.98 -26.64 -17.85
C GLY A 234 -6.99 -27.23 -16.88
N ALA A 235 -8.06 -27.82 -17.43
CA ALA A 235 -9.09 -28.51 -16.64
C ALA A 235 -8.46 -29.60 -15.77
N GLY A 236 -8.91 -29.70 -14.51
CA GLY A 236 -8.37 -30.65 -13.54
C GLY A 236 -7.01 -30.28 -12.94
N THR A 237 -6.47 -29.09 -13.23
CA THR A 237 -5.21 -28.60 -12.65
C THR A 237 -5.43 -27.36 -11.78
N SER A 238 -4.57 -27.15 -10.79
CA SER A 238 -4.59 -25.96 -9.94
C SER A 238 -3.98 -24.74 -10.61
N THR A 239 -4.42 -23.55 -10.21
CA THR A 239 -3.79 -22.30 -10.63
C THR A 239 -2.44 -22.15 -9.92
N ASN A 240 -1.35 -22.36 -10.66
CA ASN A 240 0.02 -22.25 -10.16
C ASN A 240 0.72 -20.94 -10.55
N TYR A 241 0.08 -20.11 -11.37
CA TYR A 241 0.58 -18.78 -11.72
C TYR A 241 0.41 -17.83 -10.52
N HIS A 242 1.24 -16.79 -10.38
CA HIS A 242 1.18 -15.88 -9.24
C HIS A 242 -0.16 -15.14 -9.17
N TRP A 243 -1.05 -15.60 -8.30
CA TRP A 243 -2.49 -15.37 -8.46
C TRP A 243 -3.10 -14.43 -7.42
N PHE A 244 -2.35 -13.93 -6.45
CA PHE A 244 -2.92 -13.21 -5.29
C PHE A 244 -3.62 -11.91 -5.67
N ALA A 245 -3.02 -11.10 -6.54
CA ALA A 245 -3.65 -9.88 -7.04
C ALA A 245 -4.96 -10.18 -7.80
N TYR A 246 -4.99 -11.28 -8.56
CA TYR A 246 -6.13 -11.72 -9.35
C TYR A 246 -7.22 -12.36 -8.48
N ALA A 247 -6.86 -13.03 -7.39
CA ALA A 247 -7.84 -13.50 -6.40
C ALA A 247 -8.52 -12.32 -5.69
N TRP A 248 -7.77 -11.25 -5.40
CA TRP A 248 -8.38 -10.03 -4.89
C TRP A 248 -9.28 -9.36 -5.93
N SER A 249 -8.85 -9.27 -7.20
CA SER A 249 -9.73 -8.78 -8.28
C SER A 249 -11.01 -9.61 -8.40
N GLY A 250 -10.89 -10.94 -8.45
CA GLY A 250 -12.03 -11.85 -8.54
C GLY A 250 -12.99 -11.77 -7.35
N LEU A 251 -12.48 -11.50 -6.15
CA LEU A 251 -13.28 -11.20 -4.96
C LEU A 251 -14.11 -9.92 -5.18
N ILE A 252 -13.48 -8.82 -5.62
CA ILE A 252 -14.16 -7.55 -5.90
C ILE A 252 -15.19 -7.72 -7.02
N ASP A 253 -14.83 -8.40 -8.12
CA ASP A 253 -15.70 -8.66 -9.26
C ASP A 253 -16.97 -9.39 -8.82
N ARG A 254 -16.81 -10.48 -8.06
CA ARG A 254 -17.93 -11.31 -7.60
C ARG A 254 -18.86 -10.54 -6.65
N ILE A 255 -18.32 -9.78 -5.70
CA ILE A 255 -19.15 -9.08 -4.71
C ILE A 255 -19.84 -7.86 -5.32
N SER A 256 -19.13 -7.11 -6.18
CA SER A 256 -19.68 -5.88 -6.76
C SER A 256 -20.57 -6.13 -7.98
N GLY A 257 -20.44 -7.30 -8.63
CA GLY A 257 -21.03 -7.56 -9.93
C GLY A 257 -20.38 -6.71 -11.01
N SER A 258 -19.05 -6.56 -10.93
CA SER A 258 -18.29 -5.70 -11.83
C SER A 258 -18.35 -6.21 -13.28
N PRO A 259 -18.57 -5.32 -14.26
CA PRO A 259 -18.38 -5.65 -15.66
C PRO A 259 -16.94 -6.14 -15.92
N GLU A 260 -16.76 -6.85 -17.02
CA GLU A 260 -15.45 -7.33 -17.44
C GLU A 260 -14.41 -6.21 -17.44
N TRP A 261 -13.19 -6.55 -17.04
CA TRP A 261 -12.02 -5.67 -17.05
C TRP A 261 -12.04 -4.52 -16.04
N VAL A 262 -13.19 -4.15 -15.46
CA VAL A 262 -13.29 -2.96 -14.58
C VAL A 262 -12.43 -3.12 -13.32
N SER A 263 -12.49 -4.27 -12.64
CA SER A 263 -11.73 -4.40 -11.39
C SER A 263 -10.24 -4.53 -11.64
N ASN A 264 -9.87 -5.38 -12.60
CA ASN A 264 -8.48 -5.72 -12.88
C ASN A 264 -7.70 -4.55 -13.53
N THR A 265 -8.35 -3.74 -14.37
CA THR A 265 -7.67 -2.61 -15.04
C THR A 265 -7.71 -1.33 -14.24
N ARG A 266 -8.82 -1.04 -13.54
CA ARG A 266 -9.07 0.28 -12.91
C ARG A 266 -9.08 0.22 -11.39
N THR A 267 -9.90 -0.65 -10.84
CA THR A 267 -10.24 -0.60 -9.41
C THR A 267 -9.06 -1.07 -8.55
N ILE A 268 -8.56 -2.27 -8.82
CA ILE A 268 -7.46 -2.87 -8.06
C ILE A 268 -6.16 -2.07 -8.20
N PRO A 269 -5.72 -1.69 -9.42
CA PRO A 269 -4.53 -0.84 -9.56
C PRO A 269 -4.61 0.46 -8.77
N LEU A 270 -5.76 1.14 -8.79
CA LEU A 270 -5.95 2.37 -8.04
C LEU A 270 -5.87 2.14 -6.52
N LEU A 271 -6.55 1.13 -6.00
CA LEU A 271 -6.52 0.80 -4.57
C LEU A 271 -5.12 0.40 -4.09
N ILE A 272 -4.40 -0.40 -4.89
CA ILE A 272 -3.02 -0.79 -4.61
C ILE A 272 -2.11 0.44 -4.56
N THR A 273 -2.22 1.34 -5.54
CA THR A 273 -1.38 2.54 -5.59
C THR A 273 -1.65 3.46 -4.40
N PHE A 274 -2.91 3.66 -4.01
CA PHE A 274 -3.23 4.40 -2.79
C PHE A 274 -2.60 3.77 -1.54
N GLY A 275 -2.75 2.46 -1.37
CA GLY A 275 -2.12 1.72 -0.26
C GLY A 275 -0.61 1.87 -0.26
N THR A 276 0.03 1.71 -1.42
CA THR A 276 1.47 1.86 -1.61
C THR A 276 1.97 3.24 -1.19
N VAL A 277 1.31 4.32 -1.65
CA VAL A 277 1.69 5.70 -1.30
C VAL A 277 1.55 5.96 0.20
N LEU A 278 0.50 5.43 0.84
CA LEU A 278 0.32 5.53 2.29
C LEU A 278 1.43 4.79 3.06
N ILE A 279 1.86 3.62 2.61
CA ILE A 279 2.97 2.88 3.23
C ILE A 279 4.29 3.60 3.04
N ILE A 280 4.58 4.13 1.83
CA ILE A 280 5.80 4.91 1.60
C ILE A 280 5.83 6.14 2.51
N TRP A 281 4.70 6.83 2.63
CA TRP A 281 4.57 7.94 3.57
C TRP A 281 4.90 7.50 5.00
N ALA A 282 4.29 6.40 5.47
CA ALA A 282 4.52 5.87 6.82
C ALA A 282 5.99 5.48 7.06
N ILE A 283 6.65 4.86 6.08
CA ILE A 283 8.09 4.53 6.14
C ILE A 283 8.91 5.82 6.28
N LEU A 284 8.67 6.83 5.44
CA LEU A 284 9.44 8.07 5.46
C LEU A 284 9.23 8.88 6.75
N GLU A 285 8.02 8.90 7.30
CA GLU A 285 7.75 9.47 8.62
C GLU A 285 8.51 8.72 9.73
N GLN A 286 8.52 7.39 9.69
CA GLN A 286 9.24 6.57 10.66
C GLN A 286 10.76 6.74 10.58
N LEU A 287 11.30 7.06 9.40
CA LEU A 287 12.70 7.46 9.19
C LEU A 287 12.99 8.92 9.62
N SER A 288 12.05 9.58 10.30
CA SER A 288 12.18 10.92 10.89
C SER A 288 12.46 12.04 9.89
N HIS A 289 11.96 11.90 8.67
CA HIS A 289 12.01 12.98 7.68
C HIS A 289 10.99 14.08 8.00
N SER A 290 11.33 15.32 7.66
CA SER A 290 10.37 16.43 7.76
C SER A 290 9.22 16.21 6.78
N ARG A 291 8.03 16.71 7.10
CA ARG A 291 6.83 16.57 6.26
C ARG A 291 7.04 16.99 4.81
N LEU A 292 7.77 18.08 4.57
CA LEU A 292 8.11 18.53 3.21
C LEU A 292 9.00 17.51 2.49
N ILE A 293 10.00 16.96 3.17
CA ILE A 293 10.86 15.92 2.59
C ILE A 293 10.00 14.69 2.23
N VAL A 294 9.05 14.30 3.08
CA VAL A 294 8.13 13.20 2.75
C VAL A 294 7.35 13.50 1.47
N ILE A 295 6.72 14.68 1.36
CA ILE A 295 5.93 15.09 0.18
C ILE A 295 6.78 15.06 -1.10
N PHE A 296 7.97 15.67 -1.08
CA PHE A 296 8.81 15.72 -2.28
C PHE A 296 9.44 14.38 -2.63
N SER A 297 9.77 13.54 -1.64
CA SER A 297 10.19 12.16 -1.86
C SER A 297 9.07 11.34 -2.52
N LEU A 298 7.81 11.54 -2.13
CA LEU A 298 6.69 10.89 -2.79
C LEU A 298 6.53 11.32 -4.25
N PHE A 299 6.72 12.60 -4.58
CA PHE A 299 6.72 13.04 -5.97
C PHE A 299 7.89 12.46 -6.76
N ALA A 300 9.09 12.41 -6.17
CA ALA A 300 10.27 11.82 -6.79
C ALA A 300 10.09 10.32 -7.06
N ILE A 301 9.60 9.57 -6.06
CA ILE A 301 9.31 8.13 -6.20
C ILE A 301 8.20 7.90 -7.21
N GLY A 302 7.14 8.70 -7.18
CA GLY A 302 6.01 8.56 -8.10
C GLY A 302 6.32 8.94 -9.55
N GLY A 303 7.33 9.80 -9.75
CA GLY A 303 7.82 10.19 -11.09
C GLY A 303 8.99 9.35 -11.60
N PHE A 304 9.45 8.35 -10.83
CA PHE A 304 10.59 7.51 -11.20
C PHE A 304 10.14 6.10 -11.60
N ASP A 305 10.88 5.52 -12.55
CA ASP A 305 10.78 4.12 -12.91
C ASP A 305 12.17 3.46 -12.95
N THR A 306 12.23 2.20 -12.54
CA THR A 306 13.43 1.38 -12.60
C THR A 306 13.65 0.82 -14.00
N VAL A 307 14.91 0.72 -14.43
CA VAL A 307 15.29 -0.09 -15.60
C VAL A 307 14.89 -1.55 -15.41
N GLN A 308 14.65 -2.27 -16.50
CA GLN A 308 14.34 -3.71 -16.48
C GLN A 308 15.48 -4.47 -15.81
N THR A 309 15.16 -5.36 -14.86
CA THR A 309 16.17 -6.05 -14.06
C THR A 309 17.01 -7.06 -14.85
N TRP A 310 16.49 -7.63 -15.95
CA TRP A 310 17.24 -8.46 -16.90
C TRP A 310 16.51 -8.60 -18.24
N GLY A 311 17.12 -8.35 -19.40
CA GLY A 311 16.47 -8.58 -20.72
C GLY A 311 15.06 -7.97 -20.82
N ARG A 312 14.04 -8.75 -21.22
CA ARG A 312 12.60 -8.38 -21.12
C ARG A 312 12.02 -8.54 -19.70
N GLY A 313 12.83 -8.34 -18.68
CA GLY A 313 12.54 -8.64 -17.28
C GLY A 313 11.56 -7.64 -16.67
N PHE A 314 11.14 -7.92 -15.44
CA PHE A 314 10.22 -7.04 -14.75
C PHE A 314 10.94 -5.77 -14.28
N LYS A 315 10.20 -4.67 -14.22
CA LYS A 315 10.63 -3.45 -13.55
C LYS A 315 10.08 -3.49 -12.13
N LEU A 316 10.85 -3.00 -11.17
CA LEU A 316 10.42 -2.86 -9.78
C LEU A 316 9.50 -1.64 -9.61
N GLY A 317 9.65 -0.62 -10.47
CA GLY A 317 8.85 0.60 -10.48
C GLY A 317 7.59 0.55 -11.38
N ILE A 318 7.71 0.09 -12.64
CA ILE A 318 6.53 0.02 -13.54
C ILE A 318 5.49 -0.96 -13.06
N ILE A 319 4.27 -0.44 -13.10
CA ILE A 319 2.98 -1.07 -12.85
C ILE A 319 2.50 -1.82 -14.10
N ALA A 320 3.34 -2.68 -14.68
CA ALA A 320 3.02 -3.30 -15.97
C ALA A 320 1.93 -4.38 -15.79
N SER A 321 1.77 -4.90 -14.57
CA SER A 321 0.73 -5.86 -14.23
C SER A 321 0.24 -5.70 -12.79
N PRO A 322 -1.05 -5.94 -12.49
CA PRO A 322 -1.60 -5.87 -11.13
C PRO A 322 -0.84 -6.75 -10.12
N SER A 323 -0.32 -7.89 -10.57
CA SER A 323 0.51 -8.78 -9.75
C SER A 323 1.84 -8.15 -9.30
N GLN A 324 2.51 -7.39 -10.17
CA GLN A 324 3.71 -6.65 -9.81
C GLN A 324 3.39 -5.52 -8.83
N MET A 325 2.32 -4.75 -9.08
CA MET A 325 1.89 -3.70 -8.16
C MET A 325 1.62 -4.26 -6.76
N TYR A 326 0.87 -5.37 -6.71
CA TYR A 326 0.48 -5.98 -5.45
C TYR A 326 1.70 -6.59 -4.74
N GLY A 327 2.62 -7.21 -5.49
CA GLY A 327 3.89 -7.70 -4.95
C GLY A 327 4.72 -6.58 -4.30
N LEU A 328 4.87 -5.44 -4.97
CA LEU A 328 5.57 -4.27 -4.43
C LEU A 328 4.86 -3.69 -3.19
N PHE A 329 3.53 -3.58 -3.25
CA PHE A 329 2.71 -3.11 -2.13
C PHE A 329 2.92 -3.95 -0.86
N LEU A 330 2.91 -5.27 -1.00
CA LEU A 330 3.18 -6.19 0.11
C LEU A 330 4.65 -6.18 0.56
N LEU A 331 5.59 -5.98 -0.37
CA LEU A 331 7.00 -5.85 -0.05
C LEU A 331 7.29 -4.59 0.77
N LEU A 332 6.63 -3.47 0.45
CA LEU A 332 6.70 -2.24 1.23
C LEU A 332 6.02 -2.41 2.60
N ALA A 333 4.89 -3.11 2.68
CA ALA A 333 4.28 -3.47 3.96
C ALA A 333 5.23 -4.31 4.83
N PHE A 334 5.93 -5.29 4.22
CA PHE A 334 6.97 -6.07 4.89
C PHE A 334 8.10 -5.17 5.40
N LEU A 335 8.61 -4.27 4.55
CA LEU A 335 9.67 -3.33 4.93
C LEU A 335 9.24 -2.45 6.11
N PHE A 336 8.01 -1.94 6.10
CA PHE A 336 7.48 -1.17 7.21
C PHE A 336 7.45 -1.98 8.52
N VAL A 337 6.91 -3.21 8.48
CA VAL A 337 6.91 -4.12 9.64
C VAL A 337 8.34 -4.42 10.10
N PHE A 338 9.27 -4.61 9.17
CA PHE A 338 10.69 -4.80 9.47
C PHE A 338 11.32 -3.59 10.17
N ILE A 339 10.99 -2.38 9.74
CA ILE A 339 11.42 -1.14 10.42
C ILE A 339 10.83 -1.07 11.83
N LEU A 340 9.58 -1.48 12.03
CA LEU A 340 9.00 -1.55 13.38
C LEU A 340 9.73 -2.57 14.25
N ASP A 341 10.06 -3.74 13.71
CA ASP A 341 10.76 -4.81 14.43
C ASP A 341 12.16 -4.40 14.87
N THR A 342 12.95 -3.84 13.94
CA THR A 342 14.31 -3.33 14.20
C THR A 342 14.34 -2.20 15.23
N ASN A 343 13.25 -1.43 15.34
CA ASN A 343 13.06 -0.42 16.39
C ASN A 343 12.46 -0.97 17.70
N ASN A 344 12.31 -2.30 17.83
CA ASN A 344 11.71 -2.98 18.98
C ASN A 344 10.25 -2.56 19.27
N LEU A 345 9.49 -2.27 18.22
CA LEU A 345 8.10 -1.78 18.32
C LEU A 345 7.05 -2.89 18.11
N LEU A 346 7.49 -4.14 17.88
CA LEU A 346 6.59 -5.28 17.66
C LEU A 346 6.65 -6.33 18.77
N LYS A 347 5.47 -6.81 19.15
CA LYS A 347 5.21 -8.02 19.95
C LYS A 347 5.04 -9.19 18.99
N LYS A 348 5.78 -10.27 19.22
CA LYS A 348 5.62 -11.54 18.46
C LYS A 348 5.52 -11.28 16.93
N PRO A 349 6.57 -10.77 16.29
CA PRO A 349 6.51 -10.29 14.89
C PRO A 349 6.31 -11.42 13.86
N LEU A 350 6.58 -12.67 14.21
CA LEU A 350 6.58 -13.82 13.30
C LEU A 350 5.29 -13.98 12.46
N PRO A 351 4.06 -13.85 13.00
CA PRO A 351 2.85 -13.99 12.19
C PRO A 351 2.72 -12.90 11.12
N LEU A 352 3.15 -11.66 11.40
CA LEU A 352 3.14 -10.58 10.42
C LEU A 352 4.14 -10.86 9.29
N PHE A 353 5.37 -11.24 9.64
CA PHE A 353 6.38 -11.58 8.65
C PHE A 353 6.00 -12.78 7.79
N PHE A 354 5.45 -13.84 8.39
CA PHE A 354 4.98 -15.01 7.65
C PHE A 354 3.87 -14.64 6.66
N LEU A 355 2.85 -13.93 7.13
CA LEU A 355 1.71 -13.52 6.29
C LEU A 355 2.16 -12.65 5.11
N LEU A 356 3.00 -11.66 5.37
CA LEU A 356 3.48 -10.74 4.34
C LEU A 356 4.45 -11.42 3.38
N ALA A 357 5.39 -12.25 3.86
CA ALA A 357 6.31 -12.99 2.99
C ALA A 357 5.56 -13.97 2.08
N PHE A 358 4.58 -14.71 2.63
CA PHE A 358 3.69 -15.58 1.87
C PHE A 358 2.92 -14.77 0.81
N GLY A 359 2.40 -13.60 1.20
CA GLY A 359 1.75 -12.65 0.31
C GLY A 359 2.62 -12.19 -0.85
N VAL A 360 3.85 -11.76 -0.57
CA VAL A 360 4.83 -11.29 -1.57
C VAL A 360 5.13 -12.40 -2.59
N ILE A 361 5.43 -13.61 -2.12
CA ILE A 361 5.74 -14.76 -3.00
C ILE A 361 4.53 -15.13 -3.87
N GLY A 362 3.33 -15.22 -3.26
CA GLY A 362 2.09 -15.55 -3.96
C GLY A 362 1.63 -14.49 -4.96
N SER A 363 2.05 -13.24 -4.76
CA SER A 363 1.75 -12.12 -5.67
C SER A 363 2.70 -12.09 -6.86
N LYS A 364 3.99 -12.29 -6.64
CA LYS A 364 4.99 -12.43 -7.70
C LYS A 364 6.27 -13.05 -7.13
N VAL A 365 6.66 -14.22 -7.64
CA VAL A 365 7.86 -14.94 -7.19
C VAL A 365 9.12 -14.07 -7.25
N ALA A 366 9.23 -13.21 -8.26
CA ALA A 366 10.36 -12.31 -8.41
C ALA A 366 10.50 -11.30 -7.24
N HIS A 367 9.39 -10.80 -6.70
CA HIS A 367 9.40 -9.99 -5.48
C HIS A 367 9.78 -10.84 -4.25
N GLY A 368 9.40 -12.12 -4.23
CA GLY A 368 9.84 -13.08 -3.22
C GLY A 368 11.36 -13.28 -3.21
N ALA A 369 11.99 -13.34 -4.39
CA ALA A 369 13.45 -13.40 -4.51
C ALA A 369 14.13 -12.13 -3.98
N VAL A 370 13.58 -10.95 -4.29
CA VAL A 370 14.06 -9.66 -3.74
C VAL A 370 13.96 -9.65 -2.22
N LEU A 371 12.82 -10.10 -1.67
CA LEU A 371 12.62 -10.21 -0.22
C LEU A 371 13.66 -11.14 0.43
N ALA A 372 13.85 -12.35 -0.12
CA ALA A 372 14.81 -13.31 0.40
C ALA A 372 16.25 -12.77 0.34
N GLY A 373 16.62 -12.11 -0.77
CA GLY A 373 17.92 -11.46 -0.93
C GLY A 373 18.15 -10.34 0.09
N ALA A 374 17.15 -9.47 0.28
CA ALA A 374 17.25 -8.35 1.22
C ALA A 374 17.39 -8.82 2.68
N VAL A 375 16.54 -9.78 3.10
CA VAL A 375 16.60 -10.35 4.46
C VAL A 375 17.91 -11.13 4.68
N GLY A 376 18.32 -11.93 3.69
CA GLY A 376 19.58 -12.69 3.74
C GLY A 376 20.80 -11.78 3.83
N PHE A 377 20.83 -10.70 3.04
CA PHE A 377 21.91 -9.72 3.09
C PHE A 377 21.95 -8.97 4.43
N PHE A 378 20.79 -8.55 4.96
CA PHE A 378 20.72 -7.92 6.28
C PHE A 378 21.28 -8.83 7.38
N TRP A 379 20.90 -10.11 7.37
CA TRP A 379 21.39 -11.08 8.35
C TRP A 379 22.90 -11.31 8.21
N LEU A 380 23.40 -11.43 6.98
CA LEU A 380 24.83 -11.54 6.71
C LEU A 380 25.60 -10.30 7.20
N ALA A 381 25.09 -9.10 6.92
CA ALA A 381 25.71 -7.85 7.33
C ALA A 381 25.79 -7.73 8.87
N ASN A 382 24.73 -8.10 9.58
CA ASN A 382 24.74 -8.13 11.05
C ASN A 382 25.69 -9.20 11.58
N PHE A 383 25.70 -10.40 10.99
CA PHE A 383 26.64 -11.45 11.37
C PHE A 383 28.10 -11.01 11.23
N VAL A 384 28.46 -10.34 10.14
CA VAL A 384 29.81 -9.79 9.90
C VAL A 384 30.14 -8.70 10.92
N LYS A 385 29.18 -7.80 11.20
CA LYS A 385 29.32 -6.72 12.18
C LYS A 385 29.52 -7.25 13.60
N ASP A 386 28.70 -8.20 14.02
CA ASP A 386 28.69 -8.73 15.39
C ASP A 386 29.89 -9.63 15.67
N LYS A 387 30.39 -10.35 14.66
CA LYS A 387 31.57 -11.20 14.82
C LYS A 387 32.91 -10.47 14.74
N LYS A 388 32.95 -9.14 14.55
CA LYS A 388 34.18 -8.38 14.21
C LYS A 388 35.05 -9.21 13.26
N PHE A 389 34.48 -9.69 12.14
CA PHE A 389 35.22 -10.57 11.23
C PHE A 389 36.41 -9.78 10.68
N ASN A 390 37.56 -9.98 11.30
CA ASN A 390 38.74 -9.16 11.15
C ASN A 390 39.43 -9.66 9.88
N TRP A 391 38.89 -9.26 8.72
CA TRP A 391 39.40 -9.67 7.40
C TRP A 391 40.91 -9.45 7.29
N HIS A 392 41.45 -8.46 7.99
CA HIS A 392 42.89 -8.23 8.07
C HIS A 392 43.67 -9.40 8.67
N HIS A 393 43.14 -10.07 9.70
CA HIS A 393 43.80 -11.21 10.32
C HIS A 393 43.72 -12.45 9.43
N THR A 394 42.57 -12.69 8.79
CA THR A 394 42.37 -13.84 7.89
C THR A 394 43.25 -13.73 6.65
N TRP A 395 43.33 -12.54 6.03
CA TRP A 395 44.20 -12.30 4.87
C TRP A 395 45.69 -12.44 5.22
N LEU A 396 46.12 -11.93 6.38
CA LEU A 396 47.49 -12.07 6.84
C LEU A 396 47.85 -13.55 7.11
N THR A 397 46.95 -14.35 7.70
CA THR A 397 47.19 -15.79 7.91
C THR A 397 47.21 -16.62 6.63
N THR A 398 46.48 -16.22 5.57
CA THR A 398 46.52 -16.91 4.27
C THR A 398 47.62 -16.41 3.33
N ALA A 399 48.20 -15.23 3.58
CA ALA A 399 49.31 -14.68 2.79
C ALA A 399 50.71 -14.97 3.40
N THR A 400 50.76 -15.58 4.60
CA THR A 400 52.01 -16.02 5.26
C THR A 400 52.17 -17.55 5.30
N ILE A 401 51.44 -18.29 4.47
CA ILE A 401 51.73 -19.68 4.10
C ILE A 401 52.05 -19.67 2.61
#